data_AF-A0A962S9W2-F1
#
_entry.id   AF-A0A962S9W2-F1
#
_cell.length_a   1.000
_cell.length_b   1.000
_cell.length_c   1.000
_cell.angle_alpha   90.00
_cell.angle_beta   90.00
_cell.angle_gamma   90.00
#
_symmetry.space_group_name_H-M   'P 1'
#
loop_
_entity.id
_entity.type
_entity.pdbx_description
1 polymer ?
#
loop_
_entity_poly.entity_id
_entity_poly.type
_entity_poly.pdbx_seq_one_letter_code
_entity_poly.pdbx_strand_id
1 'polypeptide(L)'
;MFIPHPKRFFLIALAMSSILGSLWGCTAIQRSPSHQLGAAEVRDLFVDHTVTSRNLNTGTKSVSYYDPDGTVRQIRSDRYRTGHWRIRKSGEICLQMERNQESCRFIKLDADNIYRKYRHGDSGLEPIIVYDAPDAFVRGERLPARRSMSMRQTESCVLIA
;
A
#
# COMPACT_ATOMS: atom_id res chain seq x y z
N MET A 1 82.12 -38.34 29.25
CA MET A 1 83.10 -37.32 28.84
C MET A 1 82.53 -36.64 27.60
N PHE A 2 82.27 -35.31 27.68
CA PHE A 2 82.11 -34.30 26.60
C PHE A 2 81.44 -34.74 25.27
N ILE A 3 80.37 -34.14 24.73
CA ILE A 3 80.01 -32.71 24.61
C ILE A 3 78.48 -32.61 24.36
N PRO A 4 77.71 -31.75 25.06
CA PRO A 4 76.43 -31.26 24.60
C PRO A 4 76.59 -29.88 23.94
N HIS A 5 75.93 -29.64 22.80
CA HIS A 5 75.82 -28.29 22.23
C HIS A 5 74.55 -28.12 21.38
N PRO A 6 74.13 -26.86 21.16
CA PRO A 6 72.77 -26.44 21.48
C PRO A 6 72.05 -25.81 20.27
N LYS A 7 70.75 -25.57 20.45
CA LYS A 7 69.97 -24.44 19.92
C LYS A 7 70.20 -24.05 18.44
N ARG A 8 69.18 -24.29 17.62
CA ARG A 8 68.62 -23.29 16.69
C ARG A 8 67.15 -23.67 16.48
N PHE A 9 66.23 -22.96 17.12
CA PHE A 9 65.51 -21.85 16.47
C PHE A 9 65.00 -22.26 15.10
N PHE A 10 63.72 -22.62 14.99
CA PHE A 10 62.88 -22.21 13.86
C PHE A 10 61.40 -22.33 14.29
N LEU A 11 60.90 -21.25 14.91
CA LEU A 11 59.49 -20.92 14.94
C LEU A 11 59.11 -20.47 13.52
N ILE A 12 58.34 -21.27 12.77
CA ILE A 12 57.52 -20.77 11.67
C ILE A 12 56.15 -21.47 11.71
N ALA A 13 55.15 -20.61 11.58
CA ALA A 13 53.71 -20.82 11.68
C ALA A 13 53.09 -21.65 10.53
N LEU A 14 51.75 -21.81 10.65
CA LEU A 14 50.73 -22.27 9.68
C LEU A 14 50.24 -23.70 9.97
N ALA A 15 48.95 -24.01 10.06
CA ALA A 15 47.80 -23.37 9.44
C ALA A 15 46.56 -23.44 10.34
N MET A 16 45.93 -22.27 10.55
CA MET A 16 44.56 -22.15 11.06
C MET A 16 43.61 -22.80 10.06
N SER A 17 42.83 -23.77 10.56
CA SER A 17 41.82 -24.48 9.78
C SER A 17 40.71 -23.55 9.32
N SER A 18 40.35 -23.75 8.06
CA SER A 18 39.44 -22.97 7.23
C SER A 18 38.00 -22.97 7.76
N ILE A 19 37.50 -21.83 8.21
CA ILE A 19 36.05 -21.56 8.25
C ILE A 19 35.69 -21.01 6.86
N LEU A 20 35.34 -21.94 5.97
CA LEU A 20 34.86 -21.69 4.61
C LEU A 20 33.52 -20.93 4.65
N GLY A 21 33.39 -19.99 3.71
CA GLY A 21 32.40 -18.92 3.67
C GLY A 21 30.94 -19.34 3.80
N SER A 22 30.22 -18.58 4.61
CA SER A 22 28.76 -18.60 4.65
C SER A 22 28.22 -17.19 4.86
N LEU A 23 28.55 -16.26 3.98
CA LEU A 23 27.88 -14.97 3.89
C LEU A 23 27.85 -14.56 2.41
N TRP A 24 26.70 -14.09 1.94
CA TRP A 24 26.40 -13.59 0.58
C TRP A 24 25.70 -14.58 -0.35
N GLY A 25 24.68 -15.26 0.17
CA GLY A 25 23.50 -15.50 -0.65
C GLY A 25 22.77 -14.17 -0.81
N CYS A 26 23.07 -13.41 -1.87
CA CYS A 26 22.16 -12.37 -2.35
C CYS A 26 20.88 -13.08 -2.75
N THR A 27 19.89 -13.15 -1.86
CA THR A 27 18.53 -13.52 -2.24
C THR A 27 18.04 -12.41 -3.16
N ALA A 28 18.14 -12.65 -4.46
CA ALA A 28 17.51 -11.79 -5.44
C ALA A 28 16.01 -11.77 -5.12
N ILE A 29 15.52 -10.62 -4.65
CA ILE A 29 14.09 -10.41 -4.44
C ILE A 29 13.42 -10.68 -5.79
N GLN A 30 12.71 -11.80 -5.90
CA GLN A 30 11.88 -12.11 -7.06
C GLN A 30 10.78 -11.06 -7.11
N ARG A 31 10.97 -10.04 -7.95
CA ARG A 31 9.91 -9.10 -8.31
C ARG A 31 8.98 -9.82 -9.27
N SER A 32 7.73 -10.02 -8.85
CA SER A 32 6.68 -10.49 -9.74
C SER A 32 6.51 -9.50 -10.90
N PRO A 33 6.20 -9.95 -12.13
CA PRO A 33 5.90 -9.04 -13.21
C PRO A 33 4.67 -8.18 -12.87
N SER A 34 4.65 -6.92 -13.30
CA SER A 34 3.47 -6.08 -13.13
C SER A 34 2.26 -6.71 -13.82
N HIS A 35 1.12 -6.76 -13.14
CA HIS A 35 -0.11 -7.38 -13.64
C HIS A 35 -1.27 -6.38 -13.62
N GLN A 36 -2.01 -6.28 -14.73
CA GLN A 36 -3.24 -5.49 -14.77
C GLN A 36 -4.39 -6.34 -14.28
N LEU A 37 -5.12 -5.84 -13.28
CA LEU A 37 -6.20 -6.61 -12.67
C LEU A 37 -7.40 -6.74 -13.59
N GLY A 38 -7.95 -7.95 -13.64
CA GLY A 38 -9.24 -8.24 -14.25
C GLY A 38 -10.41 -7.83 -13.35
N ALA A 39 -11.63 -7.93 -13.89
CA ALA A 39 -12.84 -7.51 -13.18
C ALA A 39 -13.09 -8.27 -11.86
N ALA A 40 -12.72 -9.55 -11.78
CA ALA A 40 -12.85 -10.35 -10.56
C ALA A 40 -11.86 -9.88 -9.48
N GLU A 41 -10.60 -9.68 -9.84
CA GLU A 41 -9.57 -9.20 -8.90
C GLU A 41 -9.91 -7.80 -8.37
N VAL A 42 -10.38 -6.89 -9.24
CA VAL A 42 -10.86 -5.57 -8.80
C VAL A 42 -12.08 -5.69 -7.89
N ARG A 43 -12.98 -6.65 -8.15
CA ARG A 43 -14.14 -6.89 -7.28
C ARG A 43 -13.70 -7.31 -5.89
N ASP A 44 -12.78 -8.25 -5.80
CA ASP A 44 -12.27 -8.79 -4.55
C ASP A 44 -11.55 -7.73 -3.72
N LEU A 45 -10.86 -6.79 -4.39
CA LEU A 45 -10.22 -5.66 -3.72
C LEU A 45 -11.21 -4.64 -3.16
N PHE A 46 -12.26 -4.28 -3.92
CA PHE A 46 -13.05 -3.09 -3.56
C PHE A 46 -14.40 -3.41 -2.93
N VAL A 47 -15.13 -4.44 -3.37
CA VAL A 47 -16.50 -4.67 -2.89
C VAL A 47 -16.52 -4.90 -1.38
N ASP A 48 -17.30 -4.08 -0.67
CA ASP A 48 -17.41 -4.12 0.80
C ASP A 48 -16.09 -3.85 1.53
N HIS A 49 -15.17 -3.11 0.92
CA HIS A 49 -13.92 -2.70 1.57
C HIS A 49 -13.84 -1.18 1.72
N THR A 50 -13.29 -0.75 2.86
CA THR A 50 -12.69 0.58 3.02
C THR A 50 -11.26 0.53 2.56
N VAL A 51 -10.88 1.50 1.73
CA VAL A 51 -9.57 1.58 1.08
C VAL A 51 -8.93 2.92 1.35
N THR A 52 -7.71 2.89 1.85
CA THR A 52 -6.88 4.09 2.00
C THR A 52 -5.97 4.27 0.79
N SER A 53 -5.86 5.51 0.31
CA SER A 53 -5.10 5.83 -0.89
C SER A 53 -4.47 7.22 -0.84
N ARG A 54 -3.44 7.43 -1.66
CA ARG A 54 -2.75 8.70 -1.84
C ARG A 54 -2.68 9.07 -3.31
N ASN A 55 -3.06 10.30 -3.63
CA ASN A 55 -2.85 10.86 -4.96
C ASN A 55 -1.36 11.17 -5.17
N LEU A 56 -0.76 10.67 -6.25
CA LEU A 56 0.68 10.83 -6.52
C LEU A 56 1.04 12.24 -7.00
N ASN A 57 0.12 12.98 -7.60
CA ASN A 57 0.36 14.33 -8.10
C ASN A 57 0.20 15.39 -7.00
N THR A 58 -0.74 15.19 -6.08
CA THR A 58 -1.08 16.20 -5.05
C THR A 58 -0.70 15.78 -3.63
N GLY A 59 -0.29 14.53 -3.42
CA GLY A 59 -0.03 13.96 -2.09
C GLY A 59 -1.28 13.75 -1.22
N THR A 60 -2.46 14.11 -1.71
CA THR A 60 -3.71 14.08 -0.93
C THR A 60 -4.10 12.65 -0.55
N LYS A 61 -4.28 12.40 0.75
CA LYS A 61 -4.80 11.14 1.28
C LYS A 61 -6.32 11.10 1.20
N SER A 62 -6.87 9.94 0.84
CA SER A 62 -8.32 9.67 0.83
C SER A 62 -8.60 8.31 1.44
N VAL A 63 -9.69 8.21 2.20
CA VAL A 63 -10.25 6.94 2.70
C VAL A 63 -11.60 6.75 2.02
N SER A 64 -11.83 5.62 1.36
CA SER A 64 -13.04 5.38 0.57
C SER A 64 -13.65 4.01 0.87
N TYR A 65 -14.93 3.96 1.20
CA TYR A 65 -15.69 2.72 1.31
C TYR A 65 -16.50 2.49 0.04
N TYR A 66 -16.40 1.28 -0.51
CA TYR A 66 -17.06 0.87 -1.76
C TYR A 66 -18.17 -0.15 -1.46
N ASP A 67 -19.39 0.36 -1.40
CA ASP A 67 -20.58 -0.41 -1.03
C ASP A 67 -20.98 -1.38 -2.17
N PRO A 68 -21.38 -2.64 -1.87
CA PRO A 68 -21.85 -3.59 -2.88
C PRO A 68 -23.01 -3.08 -3.75
N ASP A 69 -23.80 -2.12 -3.27
CA ASP A 69 -24.91 -1.52 -4.01
C ASP A 69 -24.47 -0.54 -5.12
N GLY A 70 -23.16 -0.28 -5.24
CA GLY A 70 -22.60 0.68 -6.20
C GLY A 70 -22.44 2.09 -5.66
N THR A 71 -22.69 2.33 -4.37
CA THR A 71 -22.42 3.59 -3.68
C THR A 71 -20.96 3.65 -3.22
N VAL A 72 -20.32 4.80 -3.35
CA VAL A 72 -19.00 5.06 -2.76
C VAL A 72 -19.09 6.20 -1.76
N ARG A 73 -18.49 6.02 -0.59
CA ARG A 73 -18.31 7.07 0.43
C ARG A 73 -16.84 7.37 0.56
N GLN A 74 -16.46 8.64 0.60
CA GLN A 74 -15.06 9.05 0.68
C GLN A 74 -14.87 10.21 1.66
N ILE A 75 -13.78 10.13 2.43
CA ILE A 75 -13.22 11.25 3.19
C ILE A 75 -11.93 11.69 2.48
N ARG A 76 -11.84 12.95 2.09
CA ARG A 76 -10.65 13.55 1.47
C ARG A 76 -10.46 14.97 1.98
N SER A 77 -9.31 15.26 2.59
CA SER A 77 -9.04 16.58 3.19
C SER A 77 -10.19 17.02 4.11
N ASP A 78 -10.59 16.12 5.02
CA ASP A 78 -11.67 16.28 6.00
C ASP A 78 -13.07 16.56 5.43
N ARG A 79 -13.24 16.42 4.11
CA ARG A 79 -14.53 16.55 3.43
C ARG A 79 -15.10 15.19 3.08
N TYR A 80 -16.34 14.99 3.51
CA TYR A 80 -17.17 13.86 3.11
C TYR A 80 -17.68 14.07 1.69
N ARG A 81 -17.61 13.01 0.89
CA ARG A 81 -18.08 12.95 -0.49
C ARG A 81 -18.80 11.63 -0.66
N THR A 82 -19.86 11.63 -1.47
CA THR A 82 -20.49 10.41 -1.94
C THR A 82 -20.50 10.36 -3.46
N GLY A 83 -20.88 9.23 -4.01
CA GLY A 83 -20.95 9.02 -5.45
C GLY A 83 -21.35 7.59 -5.78
N HIS A 84 -21.18 7.26 -7.06
CA HIS A 84 -21.39 5.92 -7.57
C HIS A 84 -20.10 5.32 -8.10
N TRP A 85 -20.02 4.00 -8.06
CA TRP A 85 -18.91 3.24 -8.61
C TRP A 85 -19.41 1.96 -9.25
N ARG A 86 -18.64 1.45 -10.21
CA ARG A 86 -18.87 0.17 -10.86
C ARG A 86 -17.58 -0.37 -11.45
N ILE A 87 -17.56 -1.66 -11.78
CA ILE A 87 -16.44 -2.32 -12.44
C ILE A 87 -16.89 -2.73 -13.86
N ARG A 88 -16.08 -2.41 -14.86
CA ARG A 88 -16.29 -2.87 -16.25
C ARG A 88 -15.74 -4.29 -16.43
N LYS A 89 -16.24 -4.99 -17.45
CA LYS A 89 -15.72 -6.32 -17.85
C LYS A 89 -14.21 -6.30 -18.14
N SER A 90 -13.68 -5.17 -18.60
CA SER A 90 -12.24 -4.92 -18.84
C SER A 90 -11.38 -4.83 -17.58
N GLY A 91 -11.97 -4.84 -16.38
CA GLY A 91 -11.25 -4.62 -15.11
C GLY A 91 -11.09 -3.15 -14.72
N GLU A 92 -11.62 -2.21 -15.50
CA GLU A 92 -11.60 -0.80 -15.10
C GLU A 92 -12.58 -0.54 -13.94
N ILE A 93 -12.13 0.20 -12.93
CA ILE A 93 -13.01 0.79 -11.92
C ILE A 93 -13.47 2.18 -12.39
N CYS A 94 -14.78 2.35 -12.51
CA CYS A 94 -15.42 3.61 -12.86
C CYS A 94 -15.97 4.28 -11.61
N LEU A 95 -15.68 5.57 -11.47
CA LEU A 95 -16.05 6.35 -10.29
C LEU A 95 -16.70 7.67 -10.73
N GLN A 96 -17.87 7.96 -10.16
CA GLN A 96 -18.58 9.22 -10.33
C GLN A 96 -18.88 9.82 -8.95
N MET A 97 -18.02 10.74 -8.51
CA MET A 97 -18.27 11.51 -7.29
C MET A 97 -19.29 12.62 -7.55
N GLU A 98 -19.98 13.09 -6.51
CA GLU A 98 -20.87 14.24 -6.57
C GLU A 98 -20.29 15.38 -7.43
N ARG A 99 -21.10 15.89 -8.37
CA ARG A 99 -20.77 17.00 -9.28
C ARG A 99 -19.59 16.76 -10.21
N ASN A 100 -19.16 15.52 -10.39
CA ASN A 100 -18.13 15.14 -11.35
C ASN A 100 -18.68 14.17 -12.39
N GLN A 101 -18.07 14.16 -13.58
CA GLN A 101 -18.34 13.14 -14.58
C GLN A 101 -17.72 11.80 -14.15
N GLU A 102 -18.29 10.70 -14.63
CA GLU A 102 -17.74 9.37 -14.42
C GLU A 102 -16.36 9.26 -15.07
N SER A 103 -15.42 8.63 -14.36
CA SER A 103 -14.07 8.36 -14.86
C SER A 103 -13.69 6.91 -14.58
N CYS A 104 -13.33 6.17 -15.64
CA CYS A 104 -12.87 4.79 -15.57
C CYS A 104 -11.35 4.70 -15.66
N ARG A 105 -10.74 3.85 -14.82
CA ARG A 105 -9.29 3.73 -14.70
C ARG A 105 -8.90 2.28 -14.41
N PHE A 106 -7.72 1.88 -14.87
CA PHE A 106 -7.16 0.56 -14.58
C PHE A 106 -6.50 0.52 -13.20
N ILE A 107 -6.53 -0.68 -12.60
CA ILE A 107 -5.77 -1.02 -11.40
C ILE A 107 -4.71 -2.03 -11.80
N LYS A 108 -3.48 -1.83 -11.34
CA LYS A 108 -2.38 -2.77 -11.55
C LYS A 108 -1.73 -3.11 -10.22
N LEU A 109 -1.30 -4.35 -10.08
CA LEU A 109 -0.33 -4.78 -9.08
C LEU A 109 1.04 -4.65 -9.72
N ASP A 110 1.84 -3.71 -9.25
CA ASP A 110 3.17 -3.50 -9.80
C ASP A 110 4.19 -4.51 -9.26
N ALA A 111 5.39 -4.49 -9.84
CA ALA A 111 6.45 -5.43 -9.52
C ALA A 111 7.01 -5.30 -8.09
N ASP A 112 6.68 -4.21 -7.40
CA ASP A 112 6.93 -3.98 -5.99
C ASP A 112 5.79 -4.46 -5.07
N ASN A 113 4.82 -5.19 -5.62
CA ASN A 113 3.60 -5.64 -4.94
C ASN A 113 2.72 -4.49 -4.41
N ILE A 114 2.75 -3.34 -5.07
CA ILE A 114 1.94 -2.19 -4.72
C ILE A 114 0.81 -2.02 -5.73
N TYR A 115 -0.43 -1.89 -5.22
CA TYR A 115 -1.56 -1.55 -6.06
C TYR A 115 -1.53 -0.07 -6.45
N ARG A 116 -1.67 0.21 -7.74
CA ARG A 116 -1.76 1.57 -8.28
C ARG A 116 -2.92 1.72 -9.26
N LYS A 117 -3.49 2.92 -9.30
CA LYS A 117 -4.51 3.33 -10.28
C LYS A 117 -3.87 4.13 -11.40
N TYR A 118 -4.20 3.81 -12.65
CA TYR A 118 -3.59 4.40 -13.83
C TYR A 118 -4.58 5.19 -14.67
N ARG A 119 -4.12 6.31 -15.24
CA ARG A 119 -4.80 7.03 -16.32
C ARG A 119 -4.05 6.82 -17.63
N HIS A 120 -4.71 7.13 -18.75
CA HIS A 120 -4.02 7.38 -20.01
C HIS A 120 -3.33 8.74 -19.94
N GLY A 121 -2.04 8.77 -20.25
CA GLY A 121 -1.23 9.95 -20.54
C GLY A 121 -0.60 9.83 -21.93
N ASP A 122 0.24 10.80 -22.28
CA ASP A 122 0.76 10.94 -23.66
C ASP A 122 1.70 9.79 -24.06
N SER A 123 2.41 9.21 -23.10
CA SER A 123 3.38 8.12 -23.30
C SER A 123 2.83 6.74 -22.93
N GLY A 124 1.54 6.64 -22.58
CA GLY A 124 0.90 5.40 -22.15
C GLY A 124 0.22 5.52 -20.79
N LEU A 125 0.22 4.45 -20.00
CA LEU A 125 -0.43 4.43 -18.70
C LEU A 125 0.44 5.09 -17.62
N GLU A 126 -0.12 6.07 -16.93
CA GLU A 126 0.55 6.80 -15.84
C GLU A 126 -0.14 6.53 -14.49
N PRO A 127 0.61 6.17 -13.43
CA PRO A 127 0.03 5.99 -12.11
C PRO A 127 -0.37 7.34 -11.51
N ILE A 128 -1.57 7.41 -10.93
CA ILE A 128 -2.12 8.63 -10.32
C ILE A 128 -2.50 8.46 -8.86
N ILE A 129 -2.74 7.22 -8.43
CA ILE A 129 -3.08 6.90 -7.05
C ILE A 129 -2.29 5.65 -6.66
N VAL A 130 -1.71 5.68 -5.48
CA VAL A 130 -1.20 4.50 -4.79
C VAL A 130 -2.17 4.13 -3.67
N TYR A 131 -2.46 2.84 -3.54
CA TYR A 131 -3.22 2.32 -2.40
C TYR A 131 -2.23 1.97 -1.29
N ASP A 132 -2.60 2.25 -0.04
CA ASP A 132 -1.79 1.80 1.10
C ASP A 132 -1.82 0.24 1.12
N ALA A 133 -0.91 -0.40 1.88
CA ALA A 133 -0.63 -1.84 1.86
C ALA A 133 -1.87 -2.75 2.04
N PRO A 134 -1.82 -4.09 1.85
CA PRO A 134 -3.01 -4.95 1.79
C PRO A 134 -3.96 -4.86 3.00
N ASP A 135 -3.46 -4.46 4.17
CA ASP A 135 -4.24 -4.16 5.38
C ASP A 135 -5.09 -2.87 5.27
N ALA A 136 -4.83 -2.04 4.27
CA ALA A 136 -5.61 -0.87 3.92
C ALA A 136 -6.96 -1.20 3.27
N PHE A 137 -7.21 -2.47 2.92
CA PHE A 137 -8.51 -2.97 2.45
C PHE A 137 -9.25 -3.62 3.61
N VAL A 138 -9.93 -2.80 4.42
CA VAL A 138 -10.66 -3.29 5.59
C VAL A 138 -12.09 -3.65 5.18
N ARG A 139 -12.42 -4.94 5.25
CA ARG A 139 -13.76 -5.43 4.91
C ARG A 139 -14.80 -4.97 5.93
N GLY A 140 -15.97 -4.54 5.45
CA GLY A 140 -17.16 -4.24 6.27
C GLY A 140 -17.07 -2.94 7.09
N GLU A 141 -15.91 -2.28 7.14
CA GLU A 141 -15.76 -1.02 7.87
C GLU A 141 -16.38 0.14 7.07
N ARG A 142 -17.67 0.41 7.30
CA ARG A 142 -18.37 1.52 6.64
C ARG A 142 -17.94 2.86 7.20
N LEU A 143 -17.55 3.78 6.32
CA LEU A 143 -17.41 5.19 6.68
C LEU A 143 -18.76 5.78 7.13
N PRO A 144 -18.79 6.60 8.20
CA PRO A 144 -20.02 7.18 8.68
C PRO A 144 -20.69 8.01 7.58
N ALA A 145 -22.01 7.88 7.45
CA ALA A 145 -22.78 8.83 6.65
C ALA A 145 -22.55 10.24 7.20
N ARG A 146 -22.57 11.25 6.32
CA ARG A 146 -22.36 12.66 6.67
C ARG A 146 -23.30 13.03 7.84
N ARG A 147 -22.80 12.98 9.07
CA ARG A 147 -23.53 13.50 10.23
C ARG A 147 -23.56 15.01 10.05
N SER A 148 -24.75 15.62 10.09
CA SER A 148 -24.85 17.02 10.44
C SER A 148 -24.10 17.18 11.76
N MET A 149 -22.99 17.92 11.77
CA MET A 149 -22.38 18.40 13.00
C MET A 149 -23.42 19.31 13.67
N SER A 150 -24.34 18.72 14.42
CA SER A 150 -24.99 19.40 15.53
C SER A 150 -23.90 19.51 16.58
N MET A 151 -23.40 20.74 16.76
CA MET A 151 -22.63 21.12 17.95
C MET A 151 -23.43 20.65 19.17
N ARG A 152 -22.98 19.59 19.83
CA ARG A 152 -23.35 19.42 21.23
C ARG A 152 -22.49 20.42 21.98
N GLN A 153 -23.16 21.45 22.52
CA GLN A 153 -22.63 22.29 23.58
C GLN A 153 -21.89 21.40 24.58
N THR A 154 -20.63 21.71 24.80
CA THR A 154 -19.92 21.29 26.01
C THR A 154 -20.70 21.86 27.19
N GLU A 155 -21.40 21.01 27.94
CA GLU A 155 -21.88 21.36 29.26
C GLU A 155 -20.66 21.68 30.13
N SER A 156 -20.58 22.94 30.52
CA SER A 156 -19.58 23.46 31.44
C SER A 156 -19.91 22.93 32.82
N CYS A 157 -19.12 21.99 33.35
CA CYS A 157 -19.12 21.69 34.77
C CYS A 157 -18.59 22.93 35.52
N VAL A 158 -19.51 23.78 36.01
CA VAL A 158 -19.23 24.71 37.10
C VAL A 158 -19.28 23.90 38.39
N LEU A 159 -18.10 23.59 38.94
CA LEU A 159 -17.97 23.13 40.31
C LEU A 159 -18.20 24.34 41.23
N ILE A 160 -19.29 24.29 41.99
CA ILE A 160 -19.52 25.16 43.14
C ILE A 160 -18.71 24.59 44.30
N ALA A 161 -17.86 25.42 44.89
CA ALA A 161 -17.32 25.24 46.24
C ALA A 161 -17.48 26.58 46.97
#